data_AF-A0A397S001-F1
#
_entry.id   AF-A0A397S001-F1
#
_cell.length_a   1.000
_cell.length_b   1.000
_cell.length_c   1.000
_cell.angle_alpha   90.00
_cell.angle_beta   90.00
_cell.angle_gamma   90.00
#
_symmetry.space_group_name_H-M   'P 1'
#
loop_
_entity.id
_entity.type
_entity.pdbx_description
1 polymer ?
#
loop_
_entity_poly.entity_id
_entity_poly.type
_entity_poly.pdbx_seq_one_letter_code
_entity_poly.pdbx_strand_id
1 'polypeptide(L)'
;MKDSFLNELEEKLRAENVSNVSEIVNKYSKRYDFGLESGLSEEEIENMLGSVDEIVNLYKTETRYEYKESFGNLKLNVSTVTDNVEFERSKDNEVHVYFENIDENSYEISKTDKEISVSYINKKFFGLNRRRPGTITVALPQGLSLGKTHLSTVSGDINSDIDLDSEYLTIEMVSGDSELKRIASREIKIHVVSGDFEIDEITTTRIEVSTVSGDIEIEKLYADELNSSSVSGDIDIKEASRTMKVKSSSISGSIKINETKYKNFDDKMKEF
;
A
#
# COMPACT_ATOMS: atom_id res chain seq x y z
N MET A 1 1.81 31.49 27.06
CA MET A 1 2.08 30.04 27.03
C MET A 1 2.31 29.57 25.59
N LYS A 2 1.58 30.14 24.61
CA LYS A 2 1.81 29.97 23.16
C LYS A 2 3.27 29.94 22.69
N ASP A 3 4.07 30.97 23.01
CA ASP A 3 5.46 31.05 22.54
C ASP A 3 6.31 29.90 23.10
N SER A 4 6.04 29.45 24.33
CA SER A 4 6.71 28.30 24.93
C SER A 4 6.36 27.01 24.19
N PHE A 5 5.08 26.80 23.90
CA PHE A 5 4.59 25.64 23.15
C PHE A 5 5.16 25.59 21.72
N LEU A 6 5.13 26.72 21.00
CA LEU A 6 5.63 26.79 19.62
C LEU A 6 7.16 26.65 19.55
N ASN A 7 7.90 27.20 20.51
CA ASN A 7 9.35 27.02 20.59
C ASN A 7 9.70 25.55 20.87
N GLU A 8 9.03 24.91 21.83
CA GLU A 8 9.25 23.49 22.12
C GLU A 8 8.93 22.62 20.89
N LEU A 9 7.84 22.92 20.19
CA LEU A 9 7.46 22.25 18.95
C LEU A 9 8.51 22.42 17.87
N GLU A 10 8.98 23.65 17.63
CA GLU A 10 10.03 23.91 16.64
C GLU A 10 11.34 23.19 16.99
N GLU A 11 11.77 23.24 18.24
CA GLU A 11 13.00 22.57 18.70
C GLU A 11 12.92 21.06 18.51
N LYS A 12 11.81 20.42 18.93
CA LYS A 12 11.63 18.97 18.79
C LYS A 12 11.50 18.53 17.32
N LEU A 13 10.77 19.28 16.49
CA LEU A 13 10.69 18.99 15.04
C LEU A 13 12.07 19.07 14.37
N ARG A 14 12.90 20.06 14.74
CA ARG A 14 14.27 20.17 14.25
C ARG A 14 15.17 19.04 14.75
N ALA A 15 15.03 18.67 16.02
CA ALA A 15 15.79 17.57 16.61
C ALA A 15 15.50 16.22 15.94
N GLU A 16 14.27 16.01 15.49
CA GLU A 16 13.81 14.78 14.82
C GLU A 16 13.98 14.84 13.28
N ASN A 17 14.72 15.82 12.75
CA ASN A 17 14.99 16.01 11.32
C ASN A 17 13.74 16.11 10.42
N VAL A 18 12.63 16.58 10.96
CA VAL A 18 11.37 16.72 10.23
C VAL A 18 11.50 17.73 9.10
N SER A 19 11.00 17.38 7.91
CA SER A 19 10.93 18.30 6.78
C SER A 19 9.82 19.36 6.99
N ASN A 20 9.97 20.55 6.39
CA ASN A 20 8.95 21.62 6.43
C ASN A 20 8.60 22.18 7.84
N VAL A 21 9.55 22.17 8.79
CA VAL A 21 9.37 22.69 10.18
C VAL A 21 8.62 24.04 10.23
N SER A 22 9.04 25.02 9.42
CA SER A 22 8.44 26.36 9.44
C SER A 22 6.97 26.38 9.04
N GLU A 23 6.54 25.49 8.14
CA GLU A 23 5.14 25.38 7.74
C GLU A 23 4.30 24.75 8.85
N ILE A 24 4.84 23.71 9.50
CA ILE A 24 4.21 23.03 10.63
C ILE A 24 4.02 24.01 11.79
N VAL A 25 5.08 24.70 12.20
CA VAL A 25 5.02 25.69 13.29
C VAL A 25 4.03 26.82 12.96
N ASN A 26 4.01 27.33 11.73
CA ASN A 26 3.04 28.35 11.30
C ASN A 26 1.60 27.84 11.34
N LYS A 27 1.36 26.59 10.93
CA LYS A 27 0.04 25.94 11.01
C LYS A 27 -0.45 25.84 12.46
N TYR A 28 0.41 25.42 13.40
CA TYR A 28 0.04 25.34 14.82
C TYR A 28 -0.10 26.72 15.46
N SER A 29 0.70 27.71 15.06
CA SER A 29 0.50 29.11 15.49
C SER A 29 -0.90 29.60 15.13
N LYS A 30 -1.33 29.43 13.87
CA LYS A 30 -2.67 29.86 13.41
C LYS A 30 -3.80 29.18 14.16
N ARG A 31 -3.66 27.89 14.50
CA ARG A 31 -4.65 27.15 15.28
C ARG A 31 -4.72 27.63 16.72
N TYR A 32 -3.57 27.91 17.32
CA TYR A 32 -3.49 28.47 18.66
C TYR A 32 -4.15 29.87 18.69
N ASP A 33 -3.85 30.72 17.70
CA ASP A 33 -4.48 32.03 17.54
C ASP A 33 -6.01 31.93 17.42
N PHE A 34 -6.50 31.01 16.59
CA PHE A 34 -7.93 30.77 16.45
C PHE A 34 -8.60 30.33 17.75
N GLY A 35 -7.93 29.51 18.56
CA GLY A 35 -8.43 29.11 19.89
C GLY A 35 -8.57 30.29 20.84
N LEU A 36 -7.57 31.18 20.87
CA LEU A 36 -7.60 32.40 21.67
C LEU A 36 -8.71 33.35 21.20
N GLU A 37 -8.85 33.54 19.89
CA GLU A 37 -9.92 34.36 19.28
C GLU A 37 -11.32 33.80 19.59
N SER A 38 -11.42 32.48 19.76
CA SER A 38 -12.66 31.79 20.14
C SER A 38 -12.96 31.83 21.65
N GLY A 39 -12.10 32.49 22.45
CA GLY A 39 -12.28 32.65 23.89
C GLY A 39 -11.88 31.44 24.73
N LEU A 40 -11.14 30.48 24.16
CA LEU A 40 -10.58 29.35 24.91
C LEU A 40 -9.36 29.80 25.72
N SER A 41 -9.15 29.14 26.87
CA SER A 41 -7.92 29.30 27.65
C SER A 41 -6.74 28.59 26.97
N GLU A 42 -5.52 29.04 27.27
CA GLU A 42 -4.29 28.43 26.75
C GLU A 42 -4.21 26.91 27.07
N GLU A 43 -4.68 26.49 28.25
CA GLU A 43 -4.73 25.08 28.66
C GLU A 43 -5.74 24.25 27.85
N GLU A 44 -6.92 24.80 27.55
CA GLU A 44 -7.90 24.14 26.68
C GLU A 44 -7.38 23.99 25.26
N ILE A 45 -6.68 25.01 24.74
CA ILE A 45 -6.08 24.98 23.42
C ILE A 45 -5.02 23.88 23.32
N GLU A 46 -4.11 23.79 24.30
CA GLU A 46 -3.07 22.74 24.31
C GLU A 46 -3.66 21.33 24.43
N ASN A 47 -4.69 21.16 25.26
CA ASN A 47 -5.43 19.90 25.34
C ASN A 47 -6.12 19.52 24.02
N MET A 48 -6.59 20.50 23.24
CA MET A 48 -7.20 20.27 21.92
C MET A 48 -6.19 20.05 20.80
N LEU A 49 -5.01 20.70 20.87
CA LEU A 49 -3.95 20.56 19.89
C LEU A 49 -3.17 19.26 20.03
N GLY A 50 -3.13 18.70 21.24
CA GLY A 50 -2.29 17.58 21.62
C GLY A 50 -0.93 18.05 22.14
N SER A 51 -0.24 17.15 22.85
CA SER A 51 1.11 17.41 23.37
C SER A 51 2.10 17.63 22.24
N VAL A 52 3.20 18.34 22.53
CA VAL A 52 4.26 18.58 21.54
C VAL A 52 4.83 17.27 21.00
N ASP A 53 5.01 16.25 21.84
CA ASP A 53 5.51 14.94 21.42
C ASP A 53 4.55 14.22 20.46
N GLU A 54 3.24 14.29 20.72
CA GLU A 54 2.23 13.76 19.80
C GLU A 54 2.27 14.49 18.45
N ILE A 55 2.39 15.81 18.47
CA ILE A 55 2.47 16.61 17.24
C ILE A 55 3.74 16.27 16.47
N VAL A 56 4.91 16.21 17.13
CA VAL A 56 6.19 15.89 16.49
C VAL A 56 6.13 14.51 15.85
N ASN A 57 5.56 13.52 16.53
CA ASN A 57 5.36 12.18 15.98
C ASN A 57 4.47 12.15 14.72
N LEU A 58 3.51 13.07 14.56
CA LEU A 58 2.73 13.18 13.31
C LEU A 58 3.57 13.58 12.11
N TYR A 59 4.72 14.22 12.32
CA TYR A 59 5.58 14.73 11.25
C TYR A 59 6.97 14.09 11.25
N LYS A 60 7.24 13.09 12.11
CA LYS A 60 8.47 12.30 12.04
C LYS A 60 8.60 11.71 10.65
N THR A 61 9.73 11.98 10.01
CA THR A 61 10.09 11.42 8.71
C THR A 61 10.53 9.97 8.85
N GLU A 62 9.97 9.12 7.99
CA GLU A 62 10.45 7.82 7.53
C GLU A 62 11.35 7.06 8.50
N THR A 63 10.76 6.17 9.31
CA THR A 63 11.57 5.08 9.85
C THR A 63 11.92 4.14 8.71
N ARG A 64 13.22 4.03 8.44
CA ARG A 64 13.80 3.24 7.35
C ARG A 64 14.32 1.91 7.88
N TYR A 65 13.82 0.82 7.32
CA TYR A 65 14.34 -0.52 7.61
C TYR A 65 15.15 -1.05 6.41
N GLU A 66 16.50 -1.04 6.49
CA GLU A 66 17.37 -1.51 5.39
C GLU A 66 17.66 -3.03 5.45
N TYR A 67 17.79 -3.71 4.30
CA TYR A 67 18.13 -5.14 4.22
C TYR A 67 19.07 -5.53 3.06
N LYS A 68 20.15 -6.28 3.37
CA LYS A 68 21.34 -6.48 2.52
C LYS A 68 21.68 -7.95 2.15
N GLU A 69 20.71 -8.85 1.95
CA GLU A 69 21.03 -10.27 1.66
C GLU A 69 20.32 -10.85 0.42
N SER A 70 20.81 -12.02 0.00
CA SER A 70 20.28 -12.83 -1.11
C SER A 70 18.77 -13.07 -0.98
N PHE A 71 18.03 -12.63 -1.98
CA PHE A 71 16.58 -12.52 -1.89
C PHE A 71 15.77 -13.71 -2.40
N GLY A 72 16.44 -14.79 -2.86
CA GLY A 72 15.76 -16.00 -3.30
C GLY A 72 14.92 -16.59 -2.15
N ASN A 73 13.59 -16.50 -2.26
CA ASN A 73 12.58 -16.90 -1.27
C ASN A 73 12.25 -15.91 -0.12
N LEU A 74 12.53 -14.61 -0.25
CA LEU A 74 12.05 -13.63 0.74
C LEU A 74 10.51 -13.58 0.74
N LYS A 75 9.89 -13.68 1.92
CA LYS A 75 8.45 -13.45 2.10
C LYS A 75 8.19 -12.00 2.49
N LEU A 76 7.17 -11.41 1.90
CA LEU A 76 6.68 -10.08 2.24
C LEU A 76 5.22 -10.18 2.68
N ASN A 77 4.92 -9.67 3.86
CA ASN A 77 3.57 -9.56 4.39
C ASN A 77 3.31 -8.11 4.80
N VAL A 78 2.33 -7.45 4.20
CA VAL A 78 1.93 -6.09 4.58
C VAL A 78 0.42 -6.08 4.78
N SER A 79 -0.03 -5.83 6.01
CA SER A 79 -1.42 -5.84 6.40
C SER A 79 -1.78 -4.54 7.11
N THR A 80 -2.60 -3.71 6.49
CA THR A 80 -3.00 -2.39 6.99
C THR A 80 -4.51 -2.33 7.24
N VAL A 81 -4.98 -1.24 7.87
CA VAL A 81 -6.42 -0.94 7.99
C VAL A 81 -6.77 0.30 7.20
N THR A 82 -6.11 1.43 7.46
CA THR A 82 -6.41 2.72 6.81
C THR A 82 -5.24 3.28 6.02
N ASP A 83 -4.06 2.67 6.12
CA ASP A 83 -2.85 3.18 5.50
C ASP A 83 -2.61 2.53 4.14
N ASN A 84 -2.01 3.30 3.25
CA ASN A 84 -1.69 2.89 1.88
C ASN A 84 -0.40 2.06 1.86
N VAL A 85 -0.27 1.23 0.83
CA VAL A 85 0.94 0.47 0.53
C VAL A 85 1.43 0.89 -0.84
N GLU A 86 2.69 1.31 -0.94
CA GLU A 86 3.31 1.73 -2.19
C GLU A 86 4.57 0.92 -2.46
N PHE A 87 4.81 0.56 -3.72
CA PHE A 87 6.04 -0.11 -4.13
C PHE A 87 6.86 0.79 -5.05
N GLU A 88 8.15 0.93 -4.71
CA GLU A 88 9.08 1.71 -5.51
C GLU A 88 10.42 0.98 -5.74
N ARG A 89 11.23 1.52 -6.65
CA ARG A 89 12.57 0.99 -6.90
C ARG A 89 13.54 1.47 -5.84
N SER A 90 14.19 0.53 -5.18
CA SER A 90 15.30 0.83 -4.28
C SER A 90 16.49 1.46 -5.02
N LYS A 91 17.09 2.49 -4.41
CA LYS A 91 18.20 3.27 -4.98
C LYS A 91 19.57 2.65 -4.73
N ASP A 92 19.69 1.81 -3.71
CA ASP A 92 20.93 1.17 -3.26
C ASP A 92 20.92 -0.35 -3.48
N ASN A 93 19.89 -0.86 -4.16
CA ASN A 93 19.70 -2.29 -4.44
C ASN A 93 19.49 -3.14 -3.18
N GLU A 94 18.95 -2.52 -2.12
CA GLU A 94 18.55 -3.17 -0.87
C GLU A 94 17.03 -3.10 -0.69
N VAL A 95 16.45 -3.99 0.11
CA VAL A 95 15.01 -3.90 0.44
C VAL A 95 14.84 -2.89 1.57
N HIS A 96 13.94 -1.93 1.38
CA HIS A 96 13.56 -0.97 2.40
C HIS A 96 12.06 -0.98 2.68
N VAL A 97 11.71 -0.68 3.92
CA VAL A 97 10.34 -0.32 4.30
C VAL A 97 10.38 1.05 4.94
N TYR A 98 9.57 1.96 4.42
CA TYR A 98 9.42 3.34 4.88
C TYR A 98 8.00 3.58 5.37
N PHE A 99 7.88 4.39 6.43
CA PHE A 99 6.60 4.76 7.02
C PHE A 99 6.45 6.28 6.96
N GLU A 100 5.46 6.77 6.24
CA GLU A 100 5.16 8.20 6.12
C GLU A 100 3.80 8.53 6.74
N ASN A 101 3.76 9.50 7.66
CA ASN A 101 2.54 9.88 8.39
C ASN A 101 1.89 8.71 9.17
N ILE A 102 2.70 7.72 9.56
CA ILE A 102 2.28 6.54 10.33
C ILE A 102 2.89 6.57 11.72
N ASP A 103 2.06 6.38 12.74
CA ASP A 103 2.53 5.98 14.07
C ASP A 103 2.93 4.50 14.03
N GLU A 104 4.23 4.23 14.08
CA GLU A 104 4.80 2.87 14.10
C GLU A 104 4.20 1.99 15.20
N ASN A 105 3.73 2.56 16.32
CA ASN A 105 3.11 1.78 17.39
C ASN A 105 1.78 1.14 16.98
N SER A 106 1.23 1.55 15.83
CA SER A 106 0.06 0.97 15.15
C SER A 106 0.39 -0.32 14.41
N TYR A 107 1.66 -0.68 14.26
CA TYR A 107 2.11 -1.87 13.54
C TYR A 107 3.02 -2.75 14.40
N GLU A 108 2.85 -4.07 14.27
CA GLU A 108 3.87 -5.05 14.62
C GLU A 108 4.74 -5.28 13.38
N ILE A 109 6.02 -4.96 13.52
CA ILE A 109 7.01 -5.09 12.46
C ILE A 109 7.96 -6.22 12.86
N SER A 110 8.01 -7.28 12.07
CA SER A 110 8.94 -8.38 12.27
C SER A 110 9.78 -8.62 11.03
N LYS A 111 11.05 -8.94 11.27
CA LYS A 111 12.04 -9.13 10.23
C LYS A 111 12.93 -10.32 10.57
N THR A 112 13.09 -11.20 9.59
CA THR A 112 14.04 -12.32 9.59
C THR A 112 14.69 -12.42 8.22
N ASP A 113 15.68 -13.28 8.07
CA ASP A 113 16.36 -13.54 6.78
C ASP A 113 15.42 -14.08 5.69
N LYS A 114 14.19 -14.48 6.05
CA LYS A 114 13.20 -15.09 5.14
C LYS A 114 11.88 -14.35 5.08
N GLU A 115 11.66 -13.34 5.90
CA GLU A 115 10.36 -12.70 6.03
C GLU A 115 10.47 -11.26 6.52
N ILE A 116 9.79 -10.35 5.82
CA ILE A 116 9.45 -9.02 6.27
C ILE A 116 7.94 -9.00 6.47
N SER A 117 7.49 -8.69 7.69
CA SER A 117 6.07 -8.59 8.01
C SER A 117 5.76 -7.28 8.72
N VAL A 118 4.77 -6.57 8.19
CA VAL A 118 4.22 -5.33 8.74
C VAL A 118 2.73 -5.54 8.94
N SER A 119 2.30 -5.69 10.20
CA SER A 119 0.92 -6.06 10.52
C SER A 119 0.28 -5.05 11.45
N TYR A 120 -0.87 -4.49 11.08
CA TYR A 120 -1.60 -3.56 11.93
C TYR A 120 -2.00 -4.23 13.26
N ILE A 121 -1.75 -3.53 14.36
CA ILE A 121 -2.15 -3.95 15.71
C ILE A 121 -3.17 -2.97 16.28
N ASN A 122 -4.37 -3.47 16.56
CA ASN A 122 -5.41 -2.70 17.21
C ASN A 122 -5.07 -2.49 18.70
N LYS A 123 -4.34 -1.43 19.01
CA LYS A 123 -4.19 -0.94 20.38
C LYS A 123 -5.36 -0.01 20.70
N LYS A 124 -6.06 -0.28 21.80
CA LYS A 124 -7.15 0.55 22.33
C LYS A 124 -6.63 1.95 22.67
N PHE A 125 -6.57 2.84 21.70
CA PHE A 125 -6.38 4.26 21.94
C PHE A 125 -7.76 4.93 22.05
N PHE A 126 -8.07 5.37 23.27
CA PHE A 126 -9.24 6.19 23.57
C PHE A 126 -8.97 7.62 23.08
N GLY A 127 -9.21 7.87 21.79
CA GLY A 127 -9.14 9.20 21.21
C GLY A 127 -9.78 9.21 19.84
N LEU A 128 -10.74 10.10 19.62
CA LEU A 128 -11.45 10.26 18.33
C LEU A 128 -10.56 11.03 17.33
N ASN A 129 -9.32 10.58 17.13
CA ASN A 129 -8.39 11.24 16.22
C ASN A 129 -8.56 10.66 14.82
N ARG A 130 -9.22 11.44 13.95
CA ARG A 130 -9.19 11.23 12.49
C ARG A 130 -7.76 11.50 11.99
N ARG A 131 -6.89 10.49 12.08
CA ARG A 131 -5.58 10.54 11.41
C ARG A 131 -5.83 10.55 9.90
N ARG A 132 -5.04 11.31 9.15
CA ARG A 132 -4.96 11.10 7.70
C ARG A 132 -4.34 9.72 7.44
N PRO A 133 -4.78 8.98 6.41
CA PRO A 133 -4.05 7.82 5.93
C PRO A 133 -2.56 8.15 5.79
N GLY A 134 -1.71 7.31 6.34
CA GLY A 134 -0.29 7.32 6.04
C GLY A 134 0.04 6.32 4.94
N THR A 135 1.31 6.25 4.57
CA THR A 135 1.81 5.37 3.50
C THR A 135 2.94 4.49 4.01
N ILE A 136 2.87 3.19 3.70
CA ILE A 136 3.94 2.23 3.88
C ILE A 136 4.57 1.98 2.52
N THR A 137 5.77 2.51 2.29
CA THR A 137 6.48 2.30 1.03
C THR A 137 7.47 1.15 1.16
N VAL A 138 7.34 0.14 0.30
CA VAL A 138 8.27 -0.99 0.19
C VAL A 138 9.15 -0.77 -1.03
N ALA A 139 10.41 -0.38 -0.81
CA ALA A 139 11.38 -0.19 -1.89
C ALA A 139 12.12 -1.49 -2.19
N LEU A 140 12.05 -1.96 -3.43
CA LEU A 140 12.61 -3.25 -3.85
C LEU A 140 13.80 -3.07 -4.84
N PRO A 141 14.87 -3.89 -4.70
CA PRO A 141 15.94 -4.00 -5.69
C PRO A 141 15.45 -4.32 -7.10
N GLN A 142 16.24 -3.98 -8.11
CA GLN A 142 15.90 -4.31 -9.49
C GLN A 142 15.99 -5.82 -9.76
N GLY A 143 14.94 -6.38 -10.38
CA GLY A 143 14.91 -7.81 -10.75
C GLY A 143 14.80 -8.75 -9.56
N LEU A 144 14.47 -8.22 -8.37
CA LEU A 144 14.16 -9.02 -7.22
C LEU A 144 12.87 -9.84 -7.47
N SER A 145 12.99 -11.17 -7.40
CA SER A 145 11.84 -12.09 -7.31
C SER A 145 11.64 -12.55 -5.86
N LEU A 146 10.48 -12.22 -5.29
CA LEU A 146 10.07 -12.61 -3.95
C LEU A 146 9.59 -14.06 -3.92
N GLY A 147 9.70 -14.73 -2.78
CA GLY A 147 9.13 -16.07 -2.59
C GLY A 147 7.61 -16.01 -2.45
N LYS A 148 7.10 -15.20 -1.52
CA LYS A 148 5.66 -15.05 -1.31
C LYS A 148 5.36 -13.63 -0.88
N THR A 149 4.35 -13.03 -1.50
CA THR A 149 3.89 -11.68 -1.18
C THR A 149 2.42 -11.75 -0.78
N HIS A 150 2.07 -11.23 0.39
CA HIS A 150 0.71 -11.09 0.86
C HIS A 150 0.47 -9.63 1.24
N LEU A 151 -0.48 -8.99 0.57
CA LEU A 151 -0.86 -7.61 0.76
C LEU A 151 -2.32 -7.57 1.15
N SER A 152 -2.65 -6.93 2.27
CA SER A 152 -4.03 -6.79 2.69
C SER A 152 -4.32 -5.44 3.32
N THR A 153 -5.51 -4.91 3.04
CA THR A 153 -5.97 -3.63 3.58
C THR A 153 -7.49 -3.59 3.71
N VAL A 154 -7.98 -2.82 4.68
CA VAL A 154 -9.42 -2.61 4.86
C VAL A 154 -9.91 -1.37 4.09
N SER A 155 -9.14 -0.29 4.09
CA SER A 155 -9.58 1.03 3.61
C SER A 155 -8.42 1.92 3.15
N GLY A 156 -7.37 1.29 2.62
CA GLY A 156 -6.22 1.97 2.03
C GLY A 156 -5.91 1.41 0.65
N ASP A 157 -5.09 2.12 -0.09
CA ASP A 157 -4.75 1.79 -1.48
C ASP A 157 -3.47 0.94 -1.55
N ILE A 158 -3.32 0.13 -2.59
CA ILE A 158 -2.12 -0.68 -2.86
C ILE A 158 -1.62 -0.34 -4.28
N ASN A 159 -0.58 0.49 -4.37
CA ASN A 159 -0.07 1.00 -5.64
C ASN A 159 1.37 0.54 -5.92
N SER A 160 1.72 0.37 -7.20
CA SER A 160 3.08 -0.02 -7.59
C SER A 160 3.51 0.59 -8.91
N ASP A 161 4.49 1.48 -8.83
CA ASP A 161 5.15 2.09 -10.00
C ASP A 161 6.20 1.17 -10.66
N ILE A 162 6.51 0.06 -9.99
CA ILE A 162 7.46 -0.95 -10.42
C ILE A 162 6.78 -2.27 -10.77
N ASP A 163 7.55 -3.15 -11.42
CA ASP A 163 7.14 -4.52 -11.66
C ASP A 163 7.27 -5.32 -10.36
N LEU A 164 6.22 -6.06 -10.01
CA LEU A 164 6.20 -6.97 -8.87
C LEU A 164 6.44 -8.40 -9.35
N ASP A 165 7.57 -8.97 -8.97
CA ASP A 165 7.92 -10.37 -9.23
C ASP A 165 7.89 -11.16 -7.90
N SER A 166 7.04 -12.18 -7.84
CA SER A 166 6.86 -13.02 -6.66
C SER A 166 6.40 -14.42 -7.06
N GLU A 167 6.93 -15.51 -6.49
CA GLU A 167 6.46 -16.87 -6.83
C GLU A 167 4.97 -17.05 -6.52
N TYR A 168 4.50 -16.49 -5.39
CA TYR A 168 3.08 -16.44 -5.04
C TYR A 168 2.70 -15.01 -4.63
N LEU A 169 1.57 -14.52 -5.11
CA LEU A 169 1.02 -13.22 -4.74
C LEU A 169 -0.42 -13.37 -4.28
N THR A 170 -0.75 -12.74 -3.15
CA THR A 170 -2.12 -12.61 -2.66
C THR A 170 -2.39 -11.16 -2.30
N ILE A 171 -3.47 -10.61 -2.84
CA ILE A 171 -3.94 -9.25 -2.57
C ILE A 171 -5.38 -9.34 -2.06
N GLU A 172 -5.65 -8.78 -0.89
CA GLU A 172 -6.96 -8.76 -0.26
C GLU A 172 -7.33 -7.33 0.15
N MET A 173 -8.34 -6.76 -0.49
CA MET A 173 -8.77 -5.39 -0.25
C MET A 173 -10.26 -5.34 0.08
N VAL A 174 -10.62 -4.68 1.18
CA VAL A 174 -12.05 -4.44 1.49
C VAL A 174 -12.54 -3.17 0.80
N SER A 175 -11.79 -2.08 0.90
CA SER A 175 -12.03 -0.82 0.21
C SER A 175 -10.72 -0.09 -0.07
N GLY A 176 -10.69 0.65 -1.16
CA GLY A 176 -9.50 1.34 -1.68
C GLY A 176 -9.48 1.26 -3.20
N ASP A 177 -8.77 2.19 -3.84
CA ASP A 177 -8.57 2.19 -5.29
C ASP A 177 -7.09 1.92 -5.56
N SER A 178 -6.77 1.01 -6.47
CA SER A 178 -5.39 0.49 -6.58
C SER A 178 -4.95 0.28 -8.02
N GLU A 179 -3.72 0.70 -8.29
CA GLU A 179 -3.11 0.63 -9.61
C GLU A 179 -1.77 -0.13 -9.51
N LEU A 180 -1.67 -1.24 -10.25
CA LEU A 180 -0.45 -2.03 -10.33
C LEU A 180 0.03 -2.12 -11.78
N LYS A 181 1.29 -1.75 -12.02
CA LYS A 181 1.84 -1.74 -13.37
C LYS A 181 2.00 -3.15 -13.97
N ARG A 182 2.96 -3.93 -13.47
CA ARG A 182 3.20 -5.29 -13.98
C ARG A 182 3.38 -6.28 -12.86
N ILE A 183 2.75 -7.44 -12.99
CA ILE A 183 2.87 -8.54 -12.04
C ILE A 183 3.37 -9.80 -12.77
N ALA A 184 4.48 -10.37 -12.29
CA ALA A 184 4.95 -11.68 -12.68
C ALA A 184 4.90 -12.62 -11.48
N SER A 185 4.13 -13.70 -11.59
CA SER A 185 4.00 -14.67 -10.48
C SER A 185 3.62 -16.06 -10.96
N ARG A 186 3.92 -17.11 -10.18
CA ARG A 186 3.45 -18.46 -10.51
C ARG A 186 1.97 -18.63 -10.22
N GLU A 187 1.50 -18.05 -9.10
CA GLU A 187 0.11 -18.08 -8.67
C GLU A 187 -0.31 -16.73 -8.07
N ILE A 188 -1.45 -16.21 -8.54
CA ILE A 188 -2.00 -14.92 -8.10
C ILE A 188 -3.40 -15.14 -7.54
N LYS A 189 -3.69 -14.52 -6.40
CA LYS A 189 -5.04 -14.40 -5.83
C LYS A 189 -5.34 -12.94 -5.53
N ILE A 190 -6.43 -12.43 -6.08
CA ILE A 190 -6.88 -11.05 -5.89
C ILE A 190 -8.33 -11.09 -5.43
N HIS A 191 -8.59 -10.56 -4.25
CA HIS A 191 -9.91 -10.48 -3.66
C HIS A 191 -10.22 -9.03 -3.28
N VAL A 192 -11.22 -8.44 -3.93
CA VAL A 192 -11.67 -7.06 -3.68
C VAL A 192 -13.12 -7.09 -3.20
N VAL A 193 -13.47 -6.40 -2.12
CA VAL A 193 -14.88 -6.28 -1.70
C VAL A 193 -15.52 -5.08 -2.37
N SER A 194 -14.90 -3.90 -2.27
CA SER A 194 -15.34 -2.65 -2.88
C SER A 194 -14.13 -1.80 -3.27
N GLY A 195 -14.30 -0.89 -4.22
CA GLY A 195 -13.21 -0.08 -4.79
C GLY A 195 -12.70 -0.64 -6.12
N ASP A 196 -11.94 0.17 -6.84
CA ASP A 196 -11.51 -0.12 -8.21
C ASP A 196 -10.06 -0.65 -8.22
N PHE A 197 -9.81 -1.71 -8.99
CA PHE A 197 -8.49 -2.35 -9.04
C PHE A 197 -8.02 -2.48 -10.49
N GLU A 198 -7.01 -1.71 -10.87
CA GLU A 198 -6.45 -1.64 -12.22
C GLU A 198 -5.06 -2.29 -12.28
N ILE A 199 -4.84 -3.10 -13.32
CA ILE A 199 -3.56 -3.77 -13.55
C ILE A 199 -3.19 -3.74 -15.04
N ASP A 200 -2.05 -3.15 -15.41
CA ASP A 200 -1.68 -3.06 -16.84
C ASP A 200 -1.34 -4.43 -17.42
N GLU A 201 -0.53 -5.23 -16.71
CA GLU A 201 -0.07 -6.51 -17.23
C GLU A 201 0.16 -7.56 -16.14
N ILE A 202 -0.37 -8.75 -16.38
CA ILE A 202 -0.15 -9.92 -15.52
C ILE A 202 0.44 -11.05 -16.36
N THR A 203 1.54 -11.63 -15.89
CA THR A 203 2.08 -12.90 -16.38
C THR A 203 2.06 -13.94 -15.28
N THR A 204 1.32 -15.04 -15.48
CA THR A 204 1.15 -16.09 -14.47
C THR A 204 0.87 -17.47 -15.03
N THR A 205 1.00 -18.50 -14.19
CA THR A 205 0.45 -19.83 -14.52
C THR A 205 -1.01 -19.92 -14.13
N ARG A 206 -1.36 -19.44 -12.92
CA ARG A 206 -2.72 -19.50 -12.37
C ARG A 206 -3.09 -18.15 -11.75
N ILE A 207 -4.28 -17.66 -12.08
CA ILE A 207 -4.87 -16.50 -11.42
C ILE A 207 -6.28 -16.80 -10.93
N GLU A 208 -6.57 -16.34 -9.71
CA GLU A 208 -7.90 -16.24 -9.13
C GLU A 208 -8.21 -14.77 -8.85
N VAL A 209 -9.29 -14.27 -9.44
CA VAL A 209 -9.76 -12.89 -9.25
C VAL A 209 -11.19 -12.93 -8.76
N SER A 210 -11.52 -12.23 -7.68
CA SER A 210 -12.90 -12.10 -7.26
C SER A 210 -13.24 -10.71 -6.76
N THR A 211 -14.44 -10.23 -7.11
CA THR A 211 -14.99 -8.99 -6.56
C THR A 211 -16.39 -9.19 -5.96
N VAL A 212 -16.74 -8.42 -4.92
CA VAL A 212 -18.13 -8.34 -4.43
C VAL A 212 -18.87 -7.20 -5.12
N SER A 213 -18.40 -5.97 -5.00
CA SER A 213 -19.05 -4.77 -5.57
C SER A 213 -18.10 -3.74 -6.16
N GLY A 214 -16.79 -4.03 -6.21
CA GLY A 214 -15.80 -3.19 -6.87
C GLY A 214 -15.53 -3.63 -8.30
N ASP A 215 -14.92 -2.78 -9.12
CA ASP A 215 -14.57 -3.10 -10.50
C ASP A 215 -13.09 -3.51 -10.60
N ILE A 216 -12.80 -4.56 -11.36
CA ILE A 216 -11.43 -5.03 -11.60
C ILE A 216 -11.13 -4.96 -13.09
N GLU A 217 -10.13 -4.17 -13.46
CA GLU A 217 -9.67 -3.98 -14.83
C GLU A 217 -8.27 -4.55 -14.99
N ILE A 218 -8.10 -5.44 -15.97
CA ILE A 218 -6.80 -6.01 -16.34
C ILE A 218 -6.59 -5.76 -17.83
N GLU A 219 -5.65 -4.90 -18.17
CA GLU A 219 -5.39 -4.56 -19.57
C GLU A 219 -4.83 -5.77 -20.32
N LYS A 220 -3.81 -6.43 -19.79
CA LYS A 220 -3.20 -7.63 -20.41
C LYS A 220 -3.02 -8.77 -19.42
N LEU A 221 -3.58 -9.93 -19.76
CA LEU A 221 -3.43 -11.17 -18.98
C LEU A 221 -2.78 -12.27 -19.82
N TYR A 222 -1.60 -12.72 -19.38
CA TYR A 222 -0.92 -13.91 -19.87
C TYR A 222 -0.99 -15.01 -18.80
N ALA A 223 -2.00 -15.87 -18.85
CA ALA A 223 -2.21 -16.94 -17.86
C ALA A 223 -2.42 -18.30 -18.52
N ASP A 224 -2.13 -19.42 -17.85
CA ASP A 224 -2.57 -20.75 -18.33
C ASP A 224 -3.98 -21.07 -17.82
N GLU A 225 -4.28 -20.70 -16.56
CA GLU A 225 -5.57 -20.89 -15.91
C GLU A 225 -6.08 -19.60 -15.26
N LEU A 226 -7.31 -19.21 -15.60
CA LEU A 226 -8.04 -18.07 -15.04
C LEU A 226 -9.31 -18.56 -14.34
N ASN A 227 -9.45 -18.24 -13.06
CA ASN A 227 -10.69 -18.33 -12.29
C ASN A 227 -11.15 -16.92 -11.93
N SER A 228 -12.35 -16.52 -12.34
CA SER A 228 -12.89 -15.19 -12.05
C SER A 228 -14.30 -15.28 -11.46
N SER A 229 -14.60 -14.52 -10.41
CA SER A 229 -15.94 -14.48 -9.84
C SER A 229 -16.39 -13.08 -9.42
N SER A 230 -17.66 -12.77 -9.63
CA SER A 230 -18.26 -11.52 -9.18
C SER A 230 -19.62 -11.73 -8.52
N VAL A 231 -19.96 -10.91 -7.52
CA VAL A 231 -21.33 -10.78 -7.03
C VAL A 231 -22.06 -9.67 -7.78
N SER A 232 -21.60 -8.43 -7.69
CA SER A 232 -22.26 -7.24 -8.23
C SER A 232 -21.34 -6.24 -8.95
N GLY A 233 -20.02 -6.39 -8.84
CA GLY A 233 -19.04 -5.57 -9.56
C GLY A 233 -18.66 -6.15 -10.93
N ASP A 234 -17.91 -5.41 -11.73
CA ASP A 234 -17.46 -5.86 -13.04
C ASP A 234 -16.00 -6.36 -13.01
N ILE A 235 -15.70 -7.39 -13.81
CA ILE A 235 -14.33 -7.79 -14.11
C ILE A 235 -14.14 -7.66 -15.62
N ASP A 236 -13.23 -6.78 -16.05
CA ASP A 236 -12.93 -6.54 -17.47
C ASP A 236 -11.46 -6.87 -17.76
N ILE A 237 -11.24 -7.86 -18.61
CA ILE A 237 -9.91 -8.28 -19.08
C ILE A 237 -9.81 -7.96 -20.58
N LYS A 238 -9.07 -6.89 -20.94
CA LYS A 238 -9.06 -6.34 -22.31
C LYS A 238 -8.30 -7.19 -23.31
N GLU A 239 -7.21 -7.82 -22.89
CA GLU A 239 -6.43 -8.73 -23.73
C GLU A 239 -5.99 -9.96 -22.92
N ALA A 240 -6.72 -11.07 -23.07
CA ALA A 240 -6.32 -12.36 -22.52
C ALA A 240 -5.57 -13.20 -23.57
N SER A 241 -4.38 -13.68 -23.23
CA SER A 241 -3.50 -14.49 -24.05
C SER A 241 -3.02 -15.71 -23.28
N ARG A 242 -2.73 -16.80 -23.98
CA ARG A 242 -2.25 -18.08 -23.41
C ARG A 242 -3.24 -18.78 -22.46
N THR A 243 -4.41 -18.20 -22.19
CA THR A 243 -5.43 -18.73 -21.27
C THR A 243 -6.06 -20.01 -21.78
N MET A 244 -5.54 -21.16 -21.32
CA MET A 244 -5.98 -22.48 -21.76
C MET A 244 -7.24 -22.96 -21.00
N LYS A 245 -7.45 -22.47 -19.78
CA LYS A 245 -8.62 -22.80 -18.96
C LYS A 245 -9.20 -21.54 -18.33
N VAL A 246 -10.46 -21.27 -18.63
CA VAL A 246 -11.22 -20.16 -18.05
C VAL A 246 -12.42 -20.70 -17.28
N LYS A 247 -12.58 -20.29 -16.03
CA LYS A 247 -13.80 -20.48 -15.23
C LYS A 247 -14.25 -19.13 -14.74
N SER A 248 -15.47 -18.73 -15.10
CA SER A 248 -16.02 -17.44 -14.74
C SER A 248 -17.45 -17.58 -14.24
N SER A 249 -17.80 -16.88 -13.17
CA SER A 249 -19.17 -16.86 -12.64
C SER A 249 -19.55 -15.49 -12.08
N SER A 250 -20.74 -15.00 -12.43
CA SER A 250 -21.29 -13.77 -11.84
C SER A 250 -22.73 -13.99 -11.35
N ILE A 251 -23.15 -13.25 -10.33
CA ILE A 251 -24.54 -13.21 -9.86
C ILE A 251 -25.31 -12.05 -10.53
N SER A 252 -24.84 -10.82 -10.37
CA SER A 252 -25.47 -9.60 -10.87
C SER A 252 -24.52 -8.59 -11.53
N GLY A 253 -23.20 -8.80 -11.46
CA GLY A 253 -22.21 -8.02 -12.22
C GLY A 253 -21.87 -8.65 -13.58
N SER A 254 -20.87 -8.10 -14.27
CA SER A 254 -20.40 -8.56 -15.58
C SER A 254 -18.97 -9.09 -15.52
N ILE A 255 -18.67 -10.14 -16.28
CA ILE A 255 -17.29 -10.58 -16.51
C ILE A 255 -17.04 -10.56 -18.01
N LYS A 256 -16.14 -9.70 -18.48
CA LYS A 256 -15.74 -9.55 -19.88
C LYS A 256 -14.29 -10.01 -20.03
N ILE A 257 -14.05 -10.90 -20.98
CA ILE A 257 -12.72 -11.44 -21.26
C ILE A 257 -12.53 -11.44 -22.78
N ASN A 258 -11.65 -10.57 -23.26
CA ASN A 258 -11.34 -10.42 -24.67
C ASN A 258 -10.11 -11.28 -25.01
N GLU A 259 -10.34 -12.50 -25.48
CA GLU A 259 -9.26 -13.39 -25.88
C GLU A 259 -8.60 -12.94 -27.18
N THR A 260 -7.28 -12.81 -27.17
CA THR A 260 -6.46 -12.58 -28.35
C THR A 260 -5.80 -13.90 -28.77
N LYS A 261 -6.12 -14.38 -29.96
CA LYS A 261 -5.47 -15.57 -30.55
C LYS A 261 -4.05 -15.20 -31.00
N TYR A 262 -3.06 -15.30 -30.11
CA TYR A 262 -1.66 -15.23 -30.56
C TYR A 262 -1.28 -16.51 -31.32
N LYS A 263 -1.01 -16.34 -32.62
CA LYS A 263 -0.35 -17.33 -33.48
C LYS A 263 1.15 -17.35 -33.15
N ASN A 264 1.63 -18.51 -32.68
CA ASN A 264 3.02 -18.95 -32.59
C ASN A 264 3.96 -18.15 -31.65
N PHE A 265 4.42 -18.84 -30.62
CA PHE A 265 5.20 -18.37 -29.47
C PHE A 265 6.73 -18.41 -29.69
N ASP A 266 7.21 -18.89 -30.84
CA ASP A 266 8.65 -19.16 -31.07
C ASP A 266 9.52 -17.90 -31.29
N ASP A 267 8.94 -16.72 -31.51
CA ASP A 267 9.72 -15.53 -31.90
C ASP A 267 10.12 -14.59 -30.75
N LYS A 268 9.49 -14.66 -29.56
CA LYS A 268 9.83 -13.75 -28.43
C LYS A 268 10.88 -14.28 -27.45
N MET A 269 11.19 -15.57 -27.46
CA MET A 269 12.27 -16.15 -26.61
C MET A 269 13.68 -15.91 -27.19
N LYS A 270 13.80 -15.21 -28.33
CA LYS A 270 15.10 -14.85 -28.92
C LYS A 270 15.57 -13.44 -28.57
N GLU A 271 14.79 -12.67 -27.81
CA GLU A 271 15.14 -11.29 -27.41
C GLU A 271 15.36 -11.12 -25.89
N PHE A 272 15.51 -12.22 -25.14
CA PHE A 272 15.95 -12.20 -23.74
C PHE A 272 17.26 -12.97 -23.58
#